data_AF-A0A9X1XP69-F1
#
_entry.id   AF-A0A9X1XP69-F1
#
_cell.length_a   1.000
_cell.length_b   1.000
_cell.length_c   1.000
_cell.angle_alpha   90.00
_cell.angle_beta   90.00
_cell.angle_gamma   90.00
#
_symmetry.space_group_name_H-M   'P 1'
#
loop_
_entity.id
_entity.type
_entity.pdbx_description
1 polymer ?
#
loop_
_entity_poly.entity_id
_entity_poly.type
_entity_poly.pdbx_seq_one_letter_code
_entity_poly.pdbx_strand_id
1 'polypeptide(L)'
;MNMYFIAFLILIIPLLLQIIVGTMAIIKVIKWNFDLICIITMFSQIGLIFLTVNRIAIENQNVKCGMPQVAIIILGITFLITLLITIGIQILIRKLIARKAKLK
;
A
#
# COMPACT_ATOMS: atom_id res chain seq x y z
N MET A 1 23.41 -1.99 2.79
CA MET A 1 22.36 -1.81 1.76
C MET A 1 21.87 -0.38 1.84
N ASN A 2 21.62 0.30 0.73
CA ASN A 2 21.24 1.73 0.74
C ASN A 2 19.90 1.95 1.48
N MET A 3 19.84 2.88 2.44
CA MET A 3 18.62 3.18 3.22
C MET A 3 17.44 3.54 2.32
N TYR A 4 17.67 4.27 1.23
CA TYR A 4 16.63 4.61 0.25
C TYR A 4 16.06 3.37 -0.45
N PHE A 5 16.90 2.35 -0.68
CA PHE A 5 16.46 1.08 -1.25
C PHE A 5 15.65 0.27 -0.22
N ILE A 6 16.06 0.28 1.05
CA ILE A 6 15.30 -0.34 2.14
C ILE A 6 13.93 0.34 2.28
N ALA A 7 13.89 1.67 2.24
CA ALA A 7 12.66 2.45 2.26
C ALA A 7 11.71 2.04 1.12
N PHE A 8 12.22 1.93 -0.11
CA PHE A 8 11.45 1.45 -1.25
C PHE A 8 10.87 0.05 -1.02
N LEU A 9 11.70 -0.90 -0.56
CA LEU A 9 11.26 -2.27 -0.27
C LEU A 9 10.21 -2.33 0.84
N ILE A 10 10.28 -1.45 1.84
CA ILE A 10 9.28 -1.40 2.91
C ILE A 10 7.97 -0.83 2.37
N LEU A 11 8.03 0.25 1.59
CA LEU A 11 6.84 0.95 1.09
C LEU A 11 6.06 0.19 0.03
N ILE A 12 6.68 -0.77 -0.68
CA ILE A 12 6.00 -1.60 -1.68
C ILE A 12 5.24 -2.78 -1.05
N ILE A 13 5.56 -3.19 0.18
CA ILE A 13 4.98 -4.38 0.83
C ILE A 13 3.45 -4.31 0.93
N PRO A 14 2.82 -3.24 1.45
CA PRO A 14 1.37 -3.21 1.58
C PRO A 14 0.66 -3.23 0.23
N LEU A 15 1.27 -2.63 -0.80
CA LEU A 15 0.78 -2.69 -2.17
C LEU A 15 0.78 -4.13 -2.70
N LEU A 16 1.90 -4.85 -2.56
CA LEU A 16 1.99 -6.26 -2.98
C LEU A 16 1.01 -7.14 -2.19
N LEU A 17 0.88 -6.91 -0.89
CA LEU A 17 -0.06 -7.61 -0.04
C LEU A 17 -1.51 -7.39 -0.52
N GLN A 18 -1.87 -6.15 -0.87
CA GLN A 18 -3.19 -5.84 -1.40
C GLN A 18 -3.44 -6.51 -2.76
N ILE A 19 -2.45 -6.52 -3.66
CA ILE A 19 -2.58 -7.19 -4.97
C ILE A 19 -2.81 -8.69 -4.78
N ILE A 20 -2.03 -9.35 -3.94
CA ILE A 20 -2.09 -10.81 -3.76
C ILE A 20 -3.30 -11.19 -2.90
N VAL A 21 -3.35 -10.74 -1.66
CA VAL A 21 -4.34 -11.14 -0.66
C VAL A 21 -5.72 -10.56 -0.98
N GLY A 22 -5.77 -9.31 -1.47
CA GLY A 22 -7.02 -8.70 -1.93
C GLY A 22 -7.64 -9.45 -3.10
N THR A 23 -6.82 -9.89 -4.07
CA THR A 23 -7.31 -10.71 -5.18
C THR A 23 -7.78 -12.07 -4.69
N MET A 24 -7.00 -12.77 -3.85
CA MET A 24 -7.38 -14.06 -3.25
C MET A 24 -8.70 -13.99 -2.47
N ALA A 25 -8.97 -12.88 -1.77
CA ALA A 25 -10.23 -12.66 -1.08
C ALA A 25 -11.41 -12.46 -2.05
N ILE A 26 -11.20 -11.75 -3.17
CA ILE A 26 -12.24 -11.54 -4.18
C ILE A 26 -12.66 -12.85 -4.85
N ILE A 27 -11.70 -13.69 -5.21
CA ILE A 27 -11.97 -15.01 -5.82
C ILE A 27 -12.34 -16.08 -4.79
N LYS A 28 -12.53 -15.69 -3.51
CA LYS A 28 -12.90 -16.56 -2.38
C LYS A 28 -11.96 -17.74 -2.14
N VAL A 29 -10.68 -17.59 -2.48
CA VAL A 29 -9.64 -18.59 -2.14
C VAL A 29 -9.33 -18.56 -0.64
N ILE A 30 -9.45 -17.39 -0.01
CA ILE A 30 -9.28 -17.21 1.44
C ILE A 30 -10.59 -16.75 2.10
N LYS A 31 -10.77 -17.10 3.38
CA LYS A 31 -11.96 -16.71 4.18
C LYS A 31 -11.96 -15.26 4.67
N TRP A 32 -10.90 -14.51 4.41
CA TRP A 32 -10.76 -13.15 4.93
C TRP A 32 -11.67 -12.16 4.20
N ASN A 33 -12.24 -11.23 4.95
CA ASN A 33 -13.08 -10.18 4.39
C ASN A 33 -12.23 -9.20 3.57
N PHE A 34 -12.56 -9.04 2.29
CA PHE A 34 -11.89 -8.10 1.38
C PHE A 34 -11.85 -6.68 1.95
N ASP A 35 -12.95 -6.22 2.55
CA ASP A 35 -13.05 -4.87 3.12
C ASP A 35 -12.07 -4.69 4.30
N LEU A 36 -11.89 -5.72 5.12
CA LEU A 36 -10.94 -5.72 6.22
C LEU A 36 -9.48 -5.72 5.71
N ILE A 37 -9.19 -6.48 4.66
CA ILE A 37 -7.87 -6.47 4.00
C ILE A 37 -7.53 -5.07 3.49
N CYS A 38 -8.46 -4.41 2.81
CA CYS A 38 -8.26 -3.05 2.30
C CYS A 38 -7.97 -2.04 3.41
N ILE A 39 -8.69 -2.15 4.54
CA ILE A 39 -8.48 -1.28 5.69
C ILE A 39 -7.08 -1.50 6.29
N ILE A 40 -6.68 -2.75 6.50
CA ILE A 40 -5.36 -3.08 7.06
C ILE A 40 -4.23 -2.62 6.13
N THR A 41 -4.35 -2.86 4.82
CA THR A 41 -3.32 -2.45 3.85
C THR A 41 -3.21 -0.93 3.75
N MET A 42 -4.32 -0.21 3.81
CA MET A 42 -4.33 1.26 3.82
C MET A 42 -3.66 1.82 5.08
N PHE A 43 -4.03 1.34 6.28
CA PHE A 43 -3.42 1.81 7.52
C PHE A 43 -1.94 1.43 7.62
N SER A 44 -1.57 0.22 7.18
CA SER A 44 -0.16 -0.21 7.16
C SER A 44 0.67 0.62 6.18
N GLN A 45 0.15 0.98 4.99
CA GLN A 45 0.83 1.88 4.07
C GLN A 45 1.11 3.23 4.71
N ILE A 46 0.09 3.85 5.34
CA ILE A 46 0.25 5.13 6.02
C ILE A 46 1.27 5.02 7.16
N GLY A 47 1.13 4.00 8.01
CA GLY A 47 2.05 3.76 9.13
C GLY A 47 3.50 3.57 8.68
N LEU A 48 3.73 2.81 7.60
CA LEU A 48 5.05 2.60 7.04
C LEU A 48 5.64 3.88 6.45
N ILE A 49 4.85 4.71 5.77
CA ILE A 49 5.31 6.04 5.30
C ILE A 49 5.83 6.87 6.48
N PHE A 50 5.06 6.99 7.57
CA PHE A 50 5.49 7.72 8.75
C PHE A 50 6.77 7.16 9.36
N LEU A 51 6.87 5.84 9.51
CA LEU A 51 8.05 5.19 10.06
C LEU A 51 9.29 5.43 9.18
N THR A 52 9.16 5.30 7.86
CA THR A 52 10.27 5.52 6.92
C THR A 52 10.73 6.97 6.90
N VAL A 53 9.81 7.93 6.91
CA VAL A 53 10.13 9.37 6.97
C VAL A 53 10.88 9.70 8.27
N ASN A 54 10.39 9.23 9.41
CA ASN A 54 11.03 9.47 10.70
C ASN A 54 12.43 8.86 10.77
N ARG A 55 12.62 7.65 10.22
CA ARG A 55 13.94 7.01 10.17
C ARG A 55 14.94 7.80 9.34
N ILE A 56 14.52 8.29 8.17
CA ILE A 56 15.36 9.10 7.29
C ILE A 56 15.67 10.47 7.90
N ALA A 57 14.73 11.04 8.66
CA ALA A 57 14.97 12.27 9.40
C ALA A 57 16.04 12.11 10.48
N ILE A 58 16.02 11.01 11.23
CA ILE A 58 17.05 10.73 12.25
C ILE A 58 18.43 10.53 11.60
N GLU A 59 18.50 9.77 10.50
CA GLU A 59 19.77 9.51 9.82
C GLU A 59 20.36 10.76 9.16
N ASN A 60 19.51 11.68 8.70
CA ASN A 60 19.91 12.91 8.03
C ASN A 60 19.76 14.16 8.92
N GLN A 61 19.80 14.02 10.24
CA GLN A 61 19.62 15.13 11.19
C GLN A 61 20.58 16.31 10.98
N ASN A 62 21.76 16.04 10.40
CA ASN A 62 22.78 17.05 10.12
C ASN A 62 22.60 17.74 8.74
N VAL A 63 21.65 17.28 7.93
CA VAL A 63 21.36 17.84 6.61
C VAL A 63 20.29 18.92 6.77
N LYS A 64 20.68 20.20 6.64
CA LYS A 64 19.78 21.36 6.79
C LYS A 64 18.62 21.40 5.78
N CYS A 65 18.78 20.76 4.63
CA CYS A 65 17.75 20.71 3.60
C CYS A 65 17.01 19.38 3.69
N GLY A 66 15.72 19.42 4.01
CA GLY A 66 14.84 18.24 4.10
C GLY A 66 14.55 17.52 2.77
N MET A 67 15.37 17.74 1.74
CA MET A 67 15.28 17.06 0.44
C MET A 67 15.13 15.53 0.54
N PRO A 68 15.90 14.80 1.37
CA PRO A 68 15.74 13.34 1.45
C PRO A 68 14.41 12.92 2.06
N GLN A 69 13.85 13.70 2.99
CA GLN A 69 12.53 13.42 3.57
C GLN A 69 11.43 13.71 2.56
N VAL A 70 11.52 14.82 1.83
CA VAL A 70 10.56 15.19 0.77
C VAL A 70 10.50 14.12 -0.31
N ALA A 71 11.65 13.61 -0.77
CA ALA A 71 11.69 12.54 -1.76
C ALA A 71 10.92 11.28 -1.29
N ILE A 72 11.04 10.93 -0.01
CA ILE A 72 10.40 9.76 0.58
C ILE A 72 8.92 9.99 0.80
N ILE A 73 8.51 11.20 1.18
CA ILE A 73 7.10 11.58 1.27
C ILE A 73 6.45 11.46 -0.11
N ILE A 74 7.07 12.00 -1.16
CA ILE A 74 6.56 11.90 -2.54
C ILE A 74 6.47 10.44 -2.98
N LEU A 75 7.49 9.63 -2.71
CA LEU A 75 7.48 8.20 -3.00
C LEU A 75 6.35 7.48 -2.24
N GLY A 76 6.19 7.78 -0.95
CA GLY A 76 5.14 7.23 -0.10
C GLY A 76 3.73 7.58 -0.60
N ILE A 77 3.50 8.85 -0.96
CA ILE A 77 2.24 9.30 -1.56
C ILE A 77 1.99 8.59 -2.89
N THR A 78 3.02 8.39 -3.72
CA THR A 78 2.90 7.68 -4.99
C THR A 78 2.43 6.24 -4.78
N PHE A 79 3.01 5.53 -3.81
CA PHE A 79 2.55 4.18 -3.44
C PHE A 79 1.16 4.18 -2.83
N LEU A 80 0.80 5.17 -2.02
CA LEU A 80 -0.54 5.30 -1.45
C LEU A 80 -1.60 5.50 -2.55
N ILE A 81 -1.34 6.37 -3.53
CA ILE A 81 -2.23 6.58 -4.69
C ILE A 81 -2.35 5.27 -5.48
N THR A 82 -1.24 4.58 -5.73
CA THR A 82 -1.24 3.30 -6.45
C THR A 82 -2.03 2.22 -5.70
N LEU A 83 -1.93 2.20 -4.37
CA LEU A 83 -2.72 1.31 -3.51
C LEU A 83 -4.22 1.63 -3.62
N LEU A 84 -4.61 2.91 -3.58
CA LEU A 84 -6.01 3.32 -3.75
C LEU A 84 -6.56 2.94 -5.12
N ILE A 85 -5.78 3.12 -6.19
CA ILE A 85 -6.15 2.66 -7.54
C ILE A 85 -6.34 1.14 -7.55
N THR A 86 -5.43 0.39 -6.95
CA THR A 86 -5.51 -1.07 -6.85
C THR A 86 -6.77 -1.52 -6.12
N ILE A 87 -7.08 -0.90 -4.98
CA ILE A 87 -8.31 -1.15 -4.22
C ILE A 87 -9.54 -0.82 -5.08
N GLY A 88 -9.54 0.32 -5.79
CA GLY A 88 -10.63 0.72 -6.67
C GLY A 88 -10.91 -0.30 -7.78
N ILE A 89 -9.85 -0.76 -8.47
CA ILE A 89 -9.95 -1.81 -9.49
C ILE A 89 -10.50 -3.10 -8.88
N GLN A 90 -9.99 -3.52 -7.73
CA GLN A 90 -10.44 -4.72 -7.02
C GLN A 90 -11.91 -4.63 -6.59
N ILE A 91 -12.39 -3.47 -6.14
CA ILE A 91 -13.81 -3.23 -5.84
C ILE A 91 -14.67 -3.39 -7.10
N LEU A 92 -14.23 -2.84 -8.24
CA LEU A 92 -14.94 -3.00 -9.51
C LEU A 92 -15.01 -4.47 -9.92
N ILE A 93 -13.91 -5.22 -9.83
CA ILE A 93 -13.88 -6.66 -10.11
C ILE A 93 -14.85 -7.43 -9.21
N ARG A 94 -14.82 -7.17 -7.89
CA ARG A 94 -15.76 -7.78 -6.92
C ARG A 94 -17.22 -7.53 -7.31
N LYS A 95 -17.55 -6.29 -7.72
CA LYS A 95 -18.91 -5.93 -8.18
C LYS A 95 -19.28 -6.66 -9.47
N LEU A 96 -18.36 -6.79 -10.43
CA LEU A 96 -18.58 -7.51 -11.68
C LEU A 96 -18.85 -9.00 -11.44
N ILE A 97 -18.07 -9.65 -10.57
CA ILE A 97 -18.26 -11.06 -10.21
C ILE A 97 -19.62 -11.24 -9.52
N ALA A 98 -19.98 -10.37 -8.58
CA ALA A 98 -21.26 -10.43 -7.89
C ALA A 98 -22.46 -10.25 -8.84
N ARG A 99 -22.34 -9.38 -9.85
CA ARG A 99 -23.38 -9.22 -10.90
C ARG A 99 -23.53 -10.48 -11.75
N LYS A 100 -22.42 -11.09 -12.19
CA LYS A 100 -22.45 -12.35 -12.96
C LYS A 100 -23.08 -13.50 -12.16
N ALA A 101 -22.83 -13.57 -10.85
CA ALA A 101 -23.41 -14.59 -10.00
C ALA A 101 -24.94 -14.44 -9.80
N LYS A 102 -25.50 -13.24 -9.95
CA LYS A 102 -26.96 -13.00 -9.89
C LYS A 102 -27.70 -13.32 -11.19
N LEU A 103 -26.98 -13.47 -12.29
CA LEU A 103 -27.53 -13.77 -13.62
C LEU A 103 -27.57 -15.28 -13.92
N LYS A 104 -27.12 -16.11 -12.98
CA LYS A 104 -27.01 -17.56 -13.10
C LYS A 104 -27.90 -18.22 -12.05
#